data_AF-A0A7Y5SAX4-F1
#
_entry.id   AF-A0A7Y5SAX4-F1
#
_cell.length_a   1.000
_cell.length_b   1.000
_cell.length_c   1.000
_cell.angle_alpha   90.00
_cell.angle_beta   90.00
_cell.angle_gamma   90.00
#
_symmetry.space_group_name_H-M   'P 1'
#
loop_
_entity.id
_entity.type
_entity.pdbx_description
1 polymer ?
#
loop_
_entity_poly.entity_id
_entity_poly.type
_entity_poly.pdbx_seq_one_letter_code
_entity_poly.pdbx_strand_id
1 'polypeptide(L)'
;MFELLPVTGYRGEIGDELQRRLGKSPWPIASIQQTLTDDDVAAFIRRASRGNIFARPTELGWRLSYGDAILDVWGSDRILNSFKMELLDGPLDTARKGGLVEAFDLATTIPPLISVRHRDRWPDDSPRPYKIAFDIAHWWPISSDISATVEWTARNERGETSRGDGLYKEGEAILDVRLSGDITIDGMLTLSITRLKPPIEPDVSVHKIPFRVTYATVPSAADAVPRFADPKLDLLLAQLNIYFDGPIWRVRVDVLRGSGYEDVAIGAKVVARWRGDVLAEGSVEWTGLGGGEIHWRAPRDPKAVESLWFIRGMVPPGVTITFTSDPDAGPYQLNATRAWVGEVTIPVATSSDTYIR
;
A
#
# COMPACT_ATOMS: atom_id res chain seq x y z
N MET A 1 -7.80 40.21 -37.23
CA MET A 1 -8.04 38.77 -37.38
C MET A 1 -8.36 38.27 -35.98
N PHE A 2 -9.57 37.80 -35.74
CA PHE A 2 -10.03 37.45 -34.40
C PHE A 2 -9.30 36.19 -33.94
N GLU A 3 -8.57 36.28 -32.81
CA GLU A 3 -8.15 35.09 -32.07
C GLU A 3 -9.41 34.48 -31.44
N LEU A 4 -9.91 33.41 -32.06
CA LEU A 4 -10.87 32.52 -31.44
C LEU A 4 -10.12 31.66 -30.42
N LEU A 5 -10.32 31.96 -29.14
CA LEU A 5 -10.25 30.98 -28.05
C LEU A 5 -11.69 30.81 -27.51
N PRO A 6 -12.13 29.65 -26.97
CA PRO A 6 -11.55 28.31 -26.81
C PRO A 6 -12.51 27.18 -27.35
N VAL A 7 -12.29 25.88 -27.06
CA VAL A 7 -13.28 24.83 -26.61
C VAL A 7 -12.69 23.40 -26.73
N THR A 8 -12.09 22.95 -25.62
CA THR A 8 -11.84 21.57 -25.11
C THR A 8 -11.41 20.43 -26.03
N GLY A 9 -10.16 19.99 -25.85
CA GLY A 9 -9.65 18.66 -26.21
C GLY A 9 -8.49 18.27 -25.30
N TYR A 10 -8.23 16.97 -25.13
CA TYR A 10 -7.24 16.44 -24.19
C TYR A 10 -5.81 16.89 -24.57
N ARG A 11 -5.26 17.90 -23.86
CA ARG A 11 -3.91 18.45 -24.02
C ARG A 11 -2.99 18.03 -22.85
N GLY A 12 -1.74 17.69 -23.15
CA GLY A 12 -0.67 17.36 -22.19
C GLY A 12 0.17 16.17 -22.67
N GLU A 13 1.29 15.89 -21.99
CA GLU A 13 2.25 14.82 -22.36
C GLU A 13 1.57 13.45 -22.54
N ILE A 14 0.59 13.13 -21.68
CA ILE A 14 -0.24 11.92 -21.77
C ILE A 14 -1.04 11.91 -23.08
N GLY A 15 -1.64 13.05 -23.46
CA GLY A 15 -2.43 13.17 -24.69
C GLY A 15 -1.58 12.95 -25.95
N ASP A 16 -0.39 13.53 -25.99
CA ASP A 16 0.55 13.38 -27.11
C ASP A 16 1.03 11.93 -27.26
N GLU A 17 1.29 11.25 -26.14
CA GLU A 17 1.68 9.84 -26.11
C GLU A 17 0.55 8.92 -26.59
N LEU A 18 -0.70 9.19 -26.19
CA LEU A 18 -1.86 8.44 -26.69
C LEU A 18 -2.04 8.62 -28.20
N GLN A 19 -1.95 9.86 -28.69
CA GLN A 19 -2.07 10.15 -30.12
C GLN A 19 -0.99 9.41 -30.92
N ARG A 20 0.26 9.44 -30.45
CA ARG A 20 1.37 8.69 -31.03
C ARG A 20 1.07 7.19 -31.10
N ARG A 21 0.53 6.61 -30.02
CA ARG A 21 0.19 5.18 -29.95
C ARG A 21 -0.99 4.79 -30.83
N LEU A 22 -1.92 5.70 -31.03
CA LEU A 22 -3.03 5.55 -31.97
C LEU A 22 -2.61 5.75 -33.43
N GLY A 23 -1.34 6.12 -33.69
CA GLY A 23 -0.86 6.43 -35.04
C GLY A 23 -1.37 7.78 -35.56
N LYS A 24 -1.81 8.66 -34.65
CA LYS A 24 -2.24 10.03 -34.96
C LYS A 24 -1.04 10.97 -34.83
N SER A 25 -1.02 12.03 -35.65
CA SER A 25 0.04 13.04 -35.58
C SER A 25 -0.18 13.88 -34.33
N PRO A 26 0.76 13.93 -33.37
CA PRO A 26 0.65 14.81 -32.21
C PRO A 26 0.77 16.29 -32.61
N TRP A 27 1.29 16.56 -33.80
CA TRP A 27 1.43 17.91 -34.34
C TRP A 27 0.18 18.29 -35.14
N PRO A 28 -0.41 19.48 -34.91
CA PRO A 28 -1.45 20.00 -35.77
C PRO A 28 -0.86 20.25 -37.15
N ILE A 29 -1.23 19.43 -38.13
CA ILE A 29 -0.99 19.74 -39.54
C ILE A 29 -1.87 20.95 -39.84
N ALA A 30 -1.23 22.04 -40.26
CA ALA A 30 -1.80 23.36 -40.51
C ALA A 30 -3.33 23.33 -40.76
N SER A 31 -4.09 23.79 -39.76
CA SER A 31 -5.57 23.94 -39.68
C SER A 31 -6.38 22.92 -38.88
N ILE A 32 -5.88 21.72 -38.53
CA ILE A 32 -6.64 20.76 -37.72
C ILE A 32 -5.93 20.51 -36.38
N GLN A 33 -6.48 21.05 -35.29
CA GLN A 33 -6.12 20.58 -33.94
C GLN A 33 -6.70 19.16 -33.78
N GLN A 34 -5.84 18.13 -33.72
CA GLN A 34 -6.28 16.77 -33.41
C GLN A 34 -6.55 16.69 -31.91
N THR A 35 -7.83 16.62 -31.55
CA THR A 35 -8.28 16.35 -30.18
C THR A 35 -8.60 14.87 -30.05
N LEU A 36 -8.16 14.25 -28.97
CA LEU A 36 -8.60 12.90 -28.62
C LEU A 36 -10.10 12.93 -28.26
N THR A 37 -10.87 11.99 -28.82
CA THR A 37 -12.28 11.76 -28.48
C THR A 37 -12.45 10.62 -27.47
N ASP A 38 -13.66 10.45 -26.93
CA ASP A 38 -14.03 9.28 -26.13
C ASP A 38 -13.75 7.96 -26.88
N ASP A 39 -14.05 7.92 -28.19
CA ASP A 39 -13.76 6.77 -29.05
C ASP A 39 -12.27 6.49 -29.23
N ASP A 40 -11.44 7.55 -29.29
CA ASP A 40 -9.98 7.40 -29.38
C ASP A 40 -9.41 6.78 -28.11
N VAL A 41 -9.89 7.24 -26.96
CA VAL A 41 -9.51 6.69 -25.65
C VAL A 41 -9.99 5.24 -25.54
N ALA A 42 -11.22 4.94 -25.95
CA ALA A 42 -11.74 3.57 -26.01
C ALA A 42 -10.89 2.68 -26.94
N ALA A 43 -10.51 3.17 -28.11
CA ALA A 43 -9.66 2.44 -29.06
C ALA A 43 -8.27 2.17 -28.47
N PHE A 44 -7.69 3.14 -27.77
CA PHE A 44 -6.42 2.98 -27.08
C PHE A 44 -6.50 1.89 -26.01
N ILE A 45 -7.50 1.96 -25.12
CA ILE A 45 -7.68 0.99 -24.04
C ILE A 45 -7.87 -0.40 -24.63
N ARG A 46 -8.76 -0.57 -25.63
CA ARG A 46 -8.97 -1.88 -26.29
C ARG A 46 -7.68 -2.43 -26.88
N ARG A 47 -6.86 -1.57 -27.50
CA ARG A 47 -5.55 -1.98 -28.05
C ARG A 47 -4.60 -2.40 -26.94
N ALA A 48 -4.54 -1.64 -25.85
CA ALA A 48 -3.73 -1.96 -24.69
C ALA A 48 -4.16 -3.29 -24.06
N SER A 49 -5.46 -3.53 -23.87
CA SER A 49 -5.99 -4.77 -23.28
C SER A 49 -5.73 -6.01 -24.12
N ARG A 50 -5.61 -5.87 -25.46
CA ARG A 50 -5.25 -6.97 -26.36
C ARG A 50 -3.76 -7.29 -26.34
N GLY A 51 -2.91 -6.37 -25.86
CA GLY A 51 -1.46 -6.47 -25.95
C GLY A 51 -0.94 -6.37 -27.39
N ASN A 52 0.34 -6.67 -27.59
CA ASN A 52 0.93 -6.78 -28.92
C ASN A 52 1.77 -8.08 -29.01
N ILE A 53 2.35 -8.35 -30.19
CA ILE A 53 3.13 -9.58 -30.44
C ILE A 53 4.40 -9.70 -29.57
N PHE A 54 4.88 -8.60 -28.97
CA PHE A 54 6.12 -8.53 -28.20
C PHE A 54 5.88 -8.36 -26.69
N ALA A 55 4.66 -8.06 -26.26
CA ALA A 55 4.34 -7.76 -24.88
C ALA A 55 2.87 -8.10 -24.58
N ARG A 56 2.65 -9.15 -23.79
CA ARG A 56 1.31 -9.56 -23.32
C ARG A 56 0.88 -8.73 -22.11
N PRO A 57 -0.43 -8.53 -21.87
CA PRO A 57 -0.95 -7.71 -20.77
C PRO A 57 -0.48 -8.07 -19.35
N THR A 58 0.08 -9.26 -19.16
CA THR A 58 0.61 -9.75 -17.87
C THR A 58 2.13 -9.63 -17.76
N GLU A 59 2.82 -9.15 -18.79
CA GLU A 59 4.29 -9.06 -18.82
C GLU A 59 4.78 -7.67 -18.42
N LEU A 60 5.96 -7.59 -17.81
CA LEU A 60 6.58 -6.32 -17.41
C LEU A 60 6.76 -5.37 -18.61
N GLY A 61 7.12 -5.89 -19.78
CA GLY A 61 7.26 -5.08 -21.00
C GLY A 61 5.95 -4.42 -21.44
N TRP A 62 4.80 -5.06 -21.19
CA TRP A 62 3.51 -4.45 -21.44
C TRP A 62 3.21 -3.35 -20.43
N ARG A 63 3.53 -3.54 -19.14
CA ARG A 63 3.35 -2.50 -18.12
C ARG A 63 4.09 -1.22 -18.49
N LEU A 64 5.39 -1.35 -18.76
CA LEU A 64 6.27 -0.25 -19.18
C LEU A 64 5.81 0.41 -20.48
N SER A 65 5.03 -0.32 -21.29
CA SER A 65 4.43 0.21 -22.49
C SER A 65 3.06 0.81 -22.16
N TYR A 66 2.01 0.01 -21.98
CA TYR A 66 0.61 0.42 -21.95
C TYR A 66 -0.01 0.51 -20.55
N GLY A 67 0.50 -0.25 -19.57
CA GLY A 67 -0.12 -0.34 -18.24
C GLY A 67 -0.15 1.00 -17.51
N ASP A 68 1.00 1.67 -17.42
CA ASP A 68 1.10 2.96 -16.74
C ASP A 68 0.28 4.04 -17.47
N ALA A 69 0.24 4.00 -18.82
CA ALA A 69 -0.58 4.92 -19.61
C ALA A 69 -2.09 4.72 -19.39
N ILE A 70 -2.59 3.50 -19.17
CA ILE A 70 -4.00 3.27 -18.80
C ILE A 70 -4.29 3.92 -17.45
N LEU A 71 -3.40 3.72 -16.46
CA LEU A 71 -3.55 4.28 -15.12
C LEU A 71 -3.49 5.81 -15.14
N ASP A 72 -2.59 6.41 -15.93
CA ASP A 72 -2.48 7.86 -16.10
C ASP A 72 -3.72 8.46 -16.77
N VAL A 73 -4.25 7.80 -17.80
CA VAL A 73 -5.50 8.21 -18.45
C VAL A 73 -6.65 8.18 -17.47
N TRP A 74 -6.74 7.14 -16.64
CA TRP A 74 -7.71 7.10 -15.57
C TRP A 74 -7.47 8.17 -14.52
N GLY A 75 -6.24 8.37 -14.02
CA GLY A 75 -5.94 9.39 -13.03
C GLY A 75 -6.23 10.81 -13.52
N SER A 76 -6.26 11.02 -14.83
CA SER A 76 -6.40 12.34 -15.44
C SER A 76 -7.84 12.87 -15.43
N ASP A 77 -8.08 13.90 -14.61
CA ASP A 77 -9.30 14.70 -14.67
C ASP A 77 -9.38 15.58 -15.93
N ARG A 78 -8.28 15.71 -16.67
CA ARG A 78 -8.31 16.37 -17.97
C ARG A 78 -8.91 15.47 -19.05
N ILE A 79 -8.74 14.15 -18.93
CA ILE A 79 -9.16 13.18 -19.95
C ILE A 79 -10.52 12.59 -19.62
N LEU A 80 -10.73 12.07 -18.40
CA LEU A 80 -11.93 11.27 -18.11
C LEU A 80 -12.90 11.87 -17.09
N ASN A 81 -12.71 13.12 -16.65
CA ASN A 81 -13.52 13.69 -15.56
C ASN A 81 -15.04 13.55 -15.76
N SER A 82 -15.59 13.92 -16.93
CA SER A 82 -17.03 13.75 -17.19
C SER A 82 -17.48 12.29 -17.18
N PHE A 83 -16.66 11.36 -17.68
CA PHE A 83 -16.97 9.94 -17.63
C PHE A 83 -16.93 9.39 -16.19
N LYS A 84 -15.92 9.77 -15.39
CA LYS A 84 -15.83 9.38 -13.97
C LYS A 84 -17.03 9.87 -13.15
N MET A 85 -17.37 11.14 -13.28
CA MET A 85 -18.48 11.74 -12.53
C MET A 85 -19.81 11.07 -12.91
N GLU A 86 -20.03 10.77 -14.19
CA GLU A 86 -21.22 10.04 -14.64
C GLU A 86 -21.22 8.57 -14.20
N LEU A 87 -20.06 7.92 -14.11
CA LEU A 87 -19.93 6.54 -13.64
C LEU A 87 -20.19 6.43 -12.12
N LEU A 88 -19.77 7.43 -11.35
CA LEU A 88 -19.83 7.42 -9.88
C LEU A 88 -21.14 8.00 -9.32
N ASP A 89 -21.63 9.11 -9.89
CA ASP A 89 -22.63 9.96 -9.23
C ASP A 89 -23.91 10.19 -10.08
N GLY A 90 -23.99 9.69 -11.32
CA GLY A 90 -25.06 10.07 -12.25
C GLY A 90 -25.57 8.96 -13.17
N PRO A 91 -26.63 9.23 -13.96
CA PRO A 91 -27.03 8.34 -15.04
C PRO A 91 -25.99 8.43 -16.17
N LEU A 92 -25.24 7.35 -16.36
CA LEU A 92 -24.28 7.24 -17.45
C LEU A 92 -25.01 7.24 -18.81
N ASP A 93 -24.66 8.18 -19.70
CA ASP A 93 -25.15 8.21 -21.08
C ASP A 93 -24.44 7.11 -21.91
N THR A 94 -24.94 5.89 -21.81
CA THR A 94 -24.40 4.73 -22.51
C THR A 94 -24.57 4.82 -24.03
N ALA A 95 -25.51 5.62 -24.54
CA ALA A 95 -25.66 5.85 -25.97
C ALA A 95 -24.49 6.65 -26.55
N ARG A 96 -23.93 7.58 -25.77
CA ARG A 96 -22.75 8.36 -26.16
C ARG A 96 -21.43 7.72 -25.75
N LYS A 97 -21.37 7.06 -24.59
CA LYS A 97 -20.12 6.57 -23.98
C LYS A 97 -20.02 5.04 -23.89
N GLY A 98 -20.91 4.30 -24.54
CA GLY A 98 -20.90 2.83 -24.53
C GLY A 98 -19.56 2.23 -24.96
N GLY A 99 -18.88 2.86 -25.94
CA GLY A 99 -17.55 2.41 -26.38
C GLY A 99 -16.46 2.50 -25.29
N LEU A 100 -16.51 3.52 -24.43
CA LEU A 100 -15.61 3.64 -23.28
C LEU A 100 -15.91 2.60 -22.20
N VAL A 101 -17.20 2.37 -21.92
CA VAL A 101 -17.63 1.34 -20.96
C VAL A 101 -17.11 -0.03 -21.38
N GLU A 102 -17.34 -0.42 -22.63
CA GLU A 102 -16.83 -1.70 -23.17
C GLU A 102 -15.30 -1.80 -23.13
N ALA A 103 -14.61 -0.70 -23.41
CA ALA A 103 -13.15 -0.68 -23.41
C ALA A 103 -12.60 -0.88 -22.00
N PHE A 104 -13.19 -0.21 -21.00
CA PHE A 104 -12.81 -0.41 -19.60
C PHE A 104 -13.23 -1.78 -19.06
N ASP A 105 -14.41 -2.28 -19.43
CA ASP A 105 -14.81 -3.66 -19.16
C ASP A 105 -13.77 -4.65 -19.72
N LEU A 106 -13.28 -4.44 -20.94
CA LEU A 106 -12.21 -5.26 -21.50
C LEU A 106 -10.88 -5.10 -20.73
N ALA A 107 -10.53 -3.89 -20.29
CA ALA A 107 -9.37 -3.70 -19.44
C ALA A 107 -9.51 -4.49 -18.13
N THR A 108 -10.73 -4.57 -17.56
CA THR A 108 -11.02 -5.36 -16.36
C THR A 108 -10.85 -6.87 -16.52
N THR A 109 -10.56 -7.39 -17.72
CA THR A 109 -10.24 -8.80 -17.92
C THR A 109 -8.75 -9.11 -17.85
N ILE A 110 -7.87 -8.10 -17.86
CA ILE A 110 -6.41 -8.26 -17.74
C ILE A 110 -6.00 -8.68 -16.32
N PRO A 111 -5.57 -9.92 -16.05
CA PRO A 111 -5.25 -10.36 -14.68
C PRO A 111 -4.32 -9.39 -13.94
N PRO A 112 -4.54 -9.13 -12.65
CA PRO A 112 -3.65 -8.27 -11.88
C PRO A 112 -2.26 -8.91 -11.83
N LEU A 113 -1.23 -8.07 -11.83
CA LEU A 113 0.13 -8.51 -11.57
C LEU A 113 0.31 -8.63 -10.06
N ILE A 114 0.79 -9.78 -9.61
CA ILE A 114 1.00 -10.04 -8.19
C ILE A 114 2.45 -10.38 -7.97
N SER A 115 3.13 -9.58 -7.15
CA SER A 115 4.41 -9.97 -6.55
C SER A 115 4.19 -10.41 -5.12
N VAL A 116 4.83 -11.51 -4.75
CA VAL A 116 4.85 -11.99 -3.37
C VAL A 116 6.14 -11.51 -2.73
N ARG A 117 6.03 -10.76 -1.64
CA ARG A 117 7.15 -10.39 -0.78
C ARG A 117 7.08 -11.19 0.50
N HIS A 118 8.20 -11.79 0.86
CA HIS A 118 8.37 -12.51 2.11
C HIS A 118 9.82 -12.33 2.58
N ARG A 119 10.12 -12.76 3.81
CA ARG A 119 11.51 -12.83 4.27
C ARG A 119 12.07 -14.22 4.03
N ASP A 120 13.37 -14.28 3.77
CA ASP A 120 14.09 -15.53 3.59
C ASP A 120 14.43 -16.22 4.91
N ARG A 121 14.42 -15.48 6.03
CA ARG A 121 14.77 -16.00 7.37
C ARG A 121 13.73 -15.61 8.40
N TRP A 122 13.29 -16.61 9.18
CA TRP A 122 12.30 -16.46 10.24
C TRP A 122 12.72 -17.16 11.53
N PRO A 123 12.36 -16.66 12.72
CA PRO A 123 12.68 -17.34 13.97
C PRO A 123 11.89 -18.64 14.14
N ASP A 124 12.54 -19.71 14.63
CA ASP A 124 11.92 -21.02 14.90
C ASP A 124 10.75 -20.93 15.89
N ASP A 125 10.97 -20.32 17.05
CA ASP A 125 9.99 -20.21 18.12
C ASP A 125 9.18 -18.90 18.03
N SER A 126 8.83 -18.49 16.83
CA SER A 126 8.08 -17.26 16.61
C SER A 126 6.70 -17.32 17.28
N PRO A 127 6.38 -16.45 18.26
CA PRO A 127 5.04 -16.36 18.81
C PRO A 127 4.05 -15.77 17.80
N ARG A 128 4.53 -15.11 16.74
CA ARG A 128 3.67 -14.51 15.71
C ARG A 128 3.63 -15.39 14.45
N PRO A 129 2.49 -15.40 13.74
CA PRO A 129 2.35 -16.14 12.49
C PRO A 129 3.26 -15.57 11.39
N TYR A 130 3.62 -16.43 10.43
CA TYR A 130 4.38 -16.07 9.23
C TYR A 130 3.58 -15.09 8.37
N LYS A 131 4.25 -14.10 7.80
CA LYS A 131 3.61 -13.08 6.96
C LYS A 131 4.17 -13.12 5.55
N ILE A 132 3.27 -13.05 4.58
CA ILE A 132 3.60 -12.73 3.20
C ILE A 132 2.79 -11.50 2.78
N ALA A 133 3.41 -10.59 2.05
CA ALA A 133 2.70 -9.53 1.37
C ALA A 133 2.50 -9.89 -0.09
N PHE A 134 1.33 -9.56 -0.60
CA PHE A 134 1.00 -9.58 -2.01
C PHE A 134 0.92 -8.14 -2.49
N ASP A 135 1.91 -7.69 -3.27
CA ASP A 135 1.75 -6.44 -3.98
C ASP A 135 0.92 -6.73 -5.24
N ILE A 136 -0.34 -6.32 -5.18
CA ILE A 136 -1.29 -6.48 -6.27
C ILE A 136 -1.29 -5.20 -7.08
N ALA A 137 -0.60 -5.22 -8.21
CA ALA A 137 -0.69 -4.17 -9.20
C ALA A 137 -1.82 -4.51 -10.18
N HIS A 138 -2.91 -3.74 -10.12
CA HIS A 138 -3.99 -3.86 -11.10
C HIS A 138 -4.00 -2.67 -12.06
N TRP A 139 -4.51 -2.91 -13.27
CA TRP A 139 -4.50 -1.96 -14.38
C TRP A 139 -5.88 -1.38 -14.67
N TRP A 140 -6.89 -1.89 -13.98
CA TRP A 140 -8.25 -1.44 -14.15
C TRP A 140 -8.54 -0.22 -13.27
N PRO A 141 -9.29 0.73 -13.84
CA PRO A 141 -9.60 1.96 -13.16
C PRO A 141 -10.90 1.98 -12.35
N ILE A 142 -11.86 1.13 -12.69
CA ILE A 142 -13.19 1.14 -12.08
C ILE A 142 -13.05 0.87 -10.58
N SER A 143 -13.83 1.57 -9.76
CA SER A 143 -13.92 1.29 -8.32
C SER A 143 -14.26 -0.18 -8.12
N SER A 144 -13.25 -0.93 -7.72
CA SER A 144 -13.34 -2.35 -7.50
C SER A 144 -13.09 -2.62 -6.03
N ASP A 145 -14.03 -3.31 -5.40
CA ASP A 145 -13.74 -3.90 -4.09
C ASP A 145 -12.97 -5.19 -4.31
N ILE A 146 -11.79 -5.30 -3.70
CA ILE A 146 -10.93 -6.47 -3.81
C ILE A 146 -10.97 -7.20 -2.48
N SER A 147 -11.56 -8.38 -2.50
CA SER A 147 -11.43 -9.35 -1.42
C SER A 147 -10.50 -10.47 -1.86
N ALA A 148 -9.79 -11.07 -0.91
CA ALA A 148 -8.90 -12.16 -1.20
C ALA A 148 -8.93 -13.23 -0.11
N THR A 149 -8.67 -14.46 -0.51
CA THR A 149 -8.42 -15.57 0.39
C THR A 149 -7.17 -16.29 -0.04
N VAL A 150 -6.49 -16.92 0.92
CA VAL A 150 -5.27 -17.69 0.66
C VAL A 150 -5.44 -19.10 1.21
N GLU A 151 -5.14 -20.08 0.38
CA GLU A 151 -4.98 -21.48 0.80
C GLU A 151 -3.52 -21.87 0.59
N TRP A 152 -2.95 -22.63 1.51
CA TRP A 152 -1.53 -22.96 1.46
C TRP A 152 -1.22 -24.33 2.04
N THR A 153 -0.11 -24.91 1.57
CA THR A 153 0.53 -26.11 2.10
C THR A 153 2.02 -25.81 2.23
N ALA A 154 2.59 -26.10 3.40
CA ALA A 154 4.00 -25.97 3.70
C ALA A 154 4.65 -27.34 3.88
N ARG A 155 5.91 -27.46 3.51
CA ARG A 155 6.75 -28.65 3.74
C ARG A 155 8.15 -28.22 4.15
N ASN A 156 8.77 -28.94 5.09
CA ASN A 156 10.18 -28.77 5.42
C ASN A 156 11.07 -29.88 4.84
N GLU A 157 12.39 -29.74 4.98
CA GLU A 157 13.41 -30.70 4.55
C GLU A 157 13.26 -32.08 5.20
N ARG A 158 12.66 -32.15 6.39
CA ARG A 158 12.34 -33.40 7.11
C ARG A 158 11.10 -34.10 6.58
N GLY A 159 10.39 -33.50 5.61
CA GLY A 159 9.17 -34.04 5.03
C GLY A 159 7.92 -33.82 5.89
N GLU A 160 8.03 -33.06 6.99
CA GLU A 160 6.88 -32.62 7.78
C GLU A 160 6.06 -31.62 6.96
N THR A 161 4.74 -31.66 7.13
CA THR A 161 3.81 -30.84 6.36
C THR A 161 2.87 -30.09 7.26
N SER A 162 2.56 -28.85 6.88
CA SER A 162 1.48 -28.05 7.47
C SER A 162 0.58 -27.53 6.36
N ARG A 163 -0.68 -27.24 6.67
CA ARG A 163 -1.62 -26.66 5.70
C ARG A 163 -2.62 -25.79 6.44
N GLY A 164 -3.15 -24.80 5.73
CA GLY A 164 -4.19 -23.95 6.27
C GLY A 164 -4.73 -22.97 5.25
N ASP A 165 -5.64 -22.15 5.74
CA ASP A 165 -6.07 -20.90 5.13
C ASP A 165 -5.31 -19.72 5.75
N GLY A 166 -5.21 -18.63 5.01
CA GLY A 166 -4.59 -17.38 5.46
C GLY A 166 -5.64 -16.28 5.60
N LEU A 167 -5.55 -15.50 6.68
CA LEU A 167 -6.29 -14.25 6.78
C LEU A 167 -5.62 -13.22 5.86
N TYR A 168 -6.35 -12.75 4.85
CA TYR A 168 -5.90 -11.64 4.01
C TYR A 168 -6.47 -10.33 4.52
N LYS A 169 -5.59 -9.36 4.79
CA LYS A 169 -5.98 -7.99 5.14
C LYS A 169 -4.96 -7.01 4.58
N GLU A 170 -5.44 -5.97 3.89
CA GLU A 170 -4.62 -4.84 3.44
C GLU A 170 -3.37 -5.24 2.62
N GLY A 171 -3.45 -6.29 1.80
CA GLY A 171 -2.32 -6.76 1.00
C GLY A 171 -1.42 -7.79 1.68
N GLU A 172 -1.65 -8.09 2.96
CA GLU A 172 -0.89 -9.11 3.70
C GLU A 172 -1.74 -10.36 3.94
N ALA A 173 -1.12 -11.53 3.75
CA ALA A 173 -1.66 -12.78 4.25
C ALA A 173 -0.85 -13.27 5.45
N ILE A 174 -1.58 -13.64 6.49
CA ILE A 174 -1.03 -14.17 7.73
C ILE A 174 -1.20 -15.69 7.70
N LEU A 175 -0.08 -16.42 7.71
CA LEU A 175 -0.02 -17.88 7.59
C LEU A 175 0.53 -18.49 8.90
N ASP A 176 -0.21 -19.42 9.50
CA ASP A 176 0.22 -20.09 10.74
C ASP A 176 1.12 -21.32 10.44
N VAL A 177 2.31 -21.07 9.89
CA VAL A 177 3.25 -22.14 9.54
C VAL A 177 4.09 -22.54 10.75
N ARG A 178 3.70 -23.64 11.40
CA ARG A 178 4.39 -24.22 12.57
C ARG A 178 5.38 -25.30 12.15
N LEU A 179 6.35 -24.95 11.30
CA LEU A 179 7.43 -25.83 10.87
C LEU A 179 8.78 -25.14 11.13
N SER A 180 9.83 -25.96 11.24
CA SER A 180 11.22 -25.52 11.38
C SER A 180 12.09 -26.16 10.30
N GLY A 181 13.15 -25.46 9.89
CA GLY A 181 14.11 -25.83 8.87
C GLY A 181 13.96 -25.01 7.58
N ASP A 182 14.32 -25.62 6.45
CA ASP A 182 14.12 -25.09 5.12
C ASP A 182 12.70 -25.40 4.66
N ILE A 183 11.87 -24.37 4.58
CA ILE A 183 10.43 -24.48 4.36
C ILE A 183 10.08 -24.00 2.97
N THR A 184 9.30 -24.81 2.26
CA THR A 184 8.63 -24.43 1.01
C THR A 184 7.14 -24.31 1.27
N ILE A 185 6.54 -23.18 0.89
CA ILE A 185 5.09 -22.99 0.87
C ILE A 185 4.63 -22.95 -0.58
N ASP A 186 3.69 -23.84 -0.90
CA ASP A 186 2.89 -23.81 -2.11
C ASP A 186 1.50 -23.29 -1.75
N GLY A 187 1.02 -22.25 -2.43
CA GLY A 187 -0.28 -21.67 -2.12
C GLY A 187 -1.05 -21.17 -3.34
N MET A 188 -2.30 -20.83 -3.08
CA MET A 188 -3.25 -20.29 -4.04
C MET A 188 -3.89 -19.04 -3.43
N LEU A 189 -3.64 -17.88 -4.04
CA LEU A 189 -4.36 -16.65 -3.75
C LEU A 189 -5.60 -16.62 -4.64
N THR A 190 -6.78 -16.58 -4.02
CA THR A 190 -8.04 -16.35 -4.72
C THR A 190 -8.44 -14.90 -4.52
N LEU A 191 -8.36 -14.11 -5.59
CA LEU A 191 -8.83 -12.73 -5.62
C LEU A 191 -10.25 -12.67 -6.18
N SER A 192 -11.15 -12.10 -5.40
CA SER A 192 -12.51 -11.78 -5.81
C SER A 192 -12.60 -10.27 -5.98
N ILE A 193 -12.79 -9.85 -7.23
CA ILE A 193 -12.82 -8.45 -7.61
C ILE A 193 -14.25 -8.11 -7.99
N THR A 194 -14.90 -7.32 -7.14
CA THR A 194 -16.27 -6.84 -7.36
C THR A 194 -16.20 -5.54 -8.14
N ARG A 195 -16.69 -5.56 -9.38
CA ARG A 195 -16.75 -4.37 -10.24
C ARG A 195 -18.04 -3.62 -9.96
N LEU A 196 -17.95 -2.34 -9.63
CA LEU A 196 -19.12 -1.47 -9.54
C LEU A 196 -19.52 -1.03 -10.96
N LYS A 197 -20.50 -1.70 -11.57
CA LYS A 197 -21.11 -1.28 -12.84
C LYS A 197 -22.42 -0.50 -12.61
N PRO A 198 -22.59 0.68 -13.21
CA PRO A 198 -23.91 1.28 -13.36
C PRO A 198 -24.70 0.62 -14.51
N PRO A 199 -26.01 0.36 -14.38
CA PRO A 199 -26.82 0.38 -13.17
C PRO A 199 -27.01 -1.05 -12.62
N ILE A 200 -26.47 -1.31 -11.43
CA ILE A 200 -27.02 -2.20 -10.38
C ILE A 200 -26.59 -3.68 -10.37
N GLU A 201 -25.86 -4.23 -11.35
CA GLU A 201 -25.32 -5.60 -11.19
C GLU A 201 -23.81 -5.60 -10.91
N PRO A 202 -23.40 -5.87 -9.65
CA PRO A 202 -22.00 -6.12 -9.35
C PRO A 202 -21.55 -7.39 -10.07
N ASP A 203 -20.58 -7.23 -10.96
CA ASP A 203 -19.92 -8.35 -11.63
C ASP A 203 -18.70 -8.75 -10.79
N VAL A 204 -18.65 -10.00 -10.36
CA VAL A 204 -17.55 -10.53 -9.55
C VAL A 204 -16.67 -11.41 -10.41
N SER A 205 -15.46 -10.92 -10.72
CA SER A 205 -14.43 -11.71 -11.36
C SER A 205 -13.56 -12.39 -10.31
N VAL A 206 -13.41 -13.72 -10.42
CA VAL A 206 -12.56 -14.51 -9.53
C VAL A 206 -11.27 -14.92 -10.25
N HIS A 207 -10.13 -14.58 -9.67
CA HIS A 207 -8.81 -14.92 -10.18
C HIS A 207 -8.10 -15.84 -9.19
N LYS A 208 -7.67 -17.02 -9.66
CA LYS A 208 -6.89 -17.99 -8.88
C LYS A 208 -5.43 -17.93 -9.29
N ILE A 209 -4.56 -17.56 -8.36
CA ILE A 209 -3.17 -17.21 -8.64
C ILE A 209 -2.27 -18.08 -7.76
N PRO A 210 -1.59 -19.09 -8.35
CA PRO A 210 -0.68 -19.92 -7.60
C PRO A 210 0.57 -19.13 -7.22
N PHE A 211 1.12 -19.40 -6.05
CA PHE A 211 2.40 -18.88 -5.61
C PHE A 211 3.23 -19.96 -4.93
N ARG A 212 4.55 -19.78 -4.98
CA ARG A 212 5.51 -20.59 -4.23
C ARG A 212 6.51 -19.66 -3.57
N VAL A 213 6.76 -19.88 -2.29
CA VAL A 213 7.79 -19.18 -1.52
C VAL A 213 8.64 -20.17 -0.75
N THR A 214 9.89 -19.82 -0.49
CA THR A 214 10.83 -20.64 0.28
C THR A 214 11.53 -19.77 1.31
N TYR A 215 11.64 -20.24 2.54
CA TYR A 215 12.37 -19.55 3.61
C TYR A 215 13.02 -20.55 4.53
N ALA A 216 14.03 -20.12 5.28
CA ALA A 216 14.67 -20.91 6.32
C ALA A 216 14.27 -20.39 7.70
N THR A 217 14.16 -21.28 8.67
CA THR A 217 14.08 -20.87 10.07
C THR A 217 15.45 -20.76 10.72
N VAL A 218 15.53 -19.94 11.76
CA VAL A 218 16.75 -19.68 12.53
C VAL A 218 16.45 -19.65 14.03
N PRO A 219 17.43 -19.93 14.90
CA PRO A 219 17.17 -20.09 16.34
C PRO A 219 16.65 -18.84 17.05
N SER A 220 16.94 -17.64 16.53
CA SER A 220 16.57 -16.39 17.20
C SER A 220 16.14 -15.27 16.24
N ALA A 221 15.42 -14.28 16.78
CA ALA A 221 15.07 -13.05 16.06
C ALA A 221 16.30 -12.30 15.54
N ALA A 222 17.40 -12.29 16.29
CA ALA A 222 18.64 -11.62 15.90
C ALA A 222 19.34 -12.29 14.70
N ASP A 223 19.13 -13.60 14.51
CA ASP A 223 19.67 -14.34 13.36
C ASP A 223 18.85 -14.10 12.08
N ALA A 224 17.56 -13.75 12.24
CA ALA A 224 16.65 -13.41 11.14
C ALA A 224 16.78 -11.94 10.71
N VAL A 225 16.95 -11.05 11.70
CA VAL A 225 17.18 -9.61 11.53
C VAL A 225 18.27 -9.16 12.51
N PRO A 226 19.49 -8.86 12.03
CA PRO A 226 20.56 -8.37 12.87
C PRO A 226 20.15 -7.14 13.68
N ARG A 227 20.51 -7.15 14.96
CA ARG A 227 20.34 -6.01 15.86
C ARG A 227 21.29 -4.88 15.47
N PHE A 228 20.79 -3.65 15.50
CA PHE A 228 21.48 -2.47 15.02
C PHE A 228 21.33 -1.32 16.01
N ALA A 229 22.45 -0.91 16.61
CA ALA A 229 22.53 0.25 17.48
C ALA A 229 23.45 1.28 16.84
N ASP A 230 22.95 2.51 16.64
CA ASP A 230 23.71 3.61 16.09
C ASP A 230 23.24 4.93 16.72
N PRO A 231 24.12 5.65 17.45
CA PRO A 231 23.76 6.93 18.06
C PRO A 231 23.21 7.96 17.07
N LYS A 232 23.61 7.90 15.79
CA LYS A 232 23.06 8.80 14.76
C LYS A 232 21.58 8.51 14.49
N LEU A 233 21.20 7.24 14.46
CA LEU A 233 19.79 6.85 14.33
C LEU A 233 19.02 7.31 15.57
N ASP A 234 19.55 7.11 16.78
CA ASP A 234 18.90 7.57 18.01
C ASP A 234 18.65 9.09 18.00
N LEU A 235 19.62 9.88 17.52
CA LEU A 235 19.46 11.33 17.37
C LEU A 235 18.37 11.71 16.36
N LEU A 236 18.20 10.93 15.29
CA LEU A 236 17.12 11.15 14.32
C LEU A 236 15.76 10.73 14.89
N LEU A 237 15.70 9.57 15.55
CA LEU A 237 14.47 9.09 16.19
C LEU A 237 14.01 10.04 17.31
N ALA A 238 14.94 10.69 18.03
CA ALA A 238 14.63 11.73 19.01
C ALA A 238 13.97 13.00 18.40
N GLN A 239 14.02 13.17 17.08
CA GLN A 239 13.44 14.30 16.33
C GLN A 239 12.15 13.92 15.59
N LEU A 240 11.62 12.70 15.79
CA LEU A 240 10.37 12.30 15.16
C LEU A 240 9.23 13.22 15.59
N ASN A 241 8.36 13.52 14.63
CA ASN A 241 7.14 14.26 14.91
C ASN A 241 6.01 13.27 15.19
N ILE A 242 5.52 13.28 16.43
CA ILE A 242 4.40 12.45 16.88
C ILE A 242 3.16 13.35 16.90
N TYR A 243 2.14 12.95 16.16
CA TYR A 243 0.93 13.76 15.97
C TYR A 243 -0.33 12.90 16.07
N PHE A 244 -1.44 13.59 16.31
CA PHE A 244 -2.76 12.97 16.38
C PHE A 244 -3.51 13.19 15.07
N ASP A 245 -4.01 12.12 14.47
CA ASP A 245 -4.75 12.10 13.21
C ASP A 245 -6.08 11.37 13.41
N GLY A 246 -7.18 12.11 13.52
CA GLY A 246 -8.47 11.54 13.90
C GLY A 246 -8.40 10.92 15.30
N PRO A 247 -8.75 9.64 15.52
CA PRO A 247 -8.60 8.96 16.81
C PRO A 247 -7.24 8.26 17.00
N ILE A 248 -6.27 8.46 16.09
CA ILE A 248 -5.06 7.64 15.99
C ILE A 248 -3.80 8.48 16.21
N TRP A 249 -2.88 7.96 17.01
CA TRP A 249 -1.55 8.54 17.17
C TRP A 249 -0.60 8.01 16.10
N ARG A 250 0.00 8.91 15.33
CA ARG A 250 0.91 8.58 14.22
C ARG A 250 2.31 9.14 14.46
N VAL A 251 3.29 8.43 13.93
CA VAL A 251 4.70 8.84 13.89
C VAL A 251 5.06 9.26 12.48
N ARG A 252 5.45 10.53 12.31
CA ARG A 252 6.01 11.05 11.06
C ARG A 252 7.53 10.91 11.08
N VAL A 253 8.06 10.31 10.01
CA VAL A 253 9.45 9.84 9.91
C VAL A 253 10.24 10.58 8.82
N ASP A 254 9.85 11.80 8.45
CA ASP A 254 10.52 12.57 7.39
C ASP A 254 12.02 12.79 7.67
N VAL A 255 12.41 12.85 8.94
CA VAL A 255 13.81 12.94 9.39
C VAL A 255 14.68 11.75 8.95
N LEU A 256 14.08 10.61 8.60
CA LEU A 256 14.79 9.43 8.11
C LEU A 256 15.00 9.46 6.58
N ARG A 257 14.40 10.39 5.84
CA ARG A 257 14.49 10.43 4.37
C ARG A 257 15.90 10.77 3.91
N GLY A 258 16.52 9.87 3.14
CA GLY A 258 17.88 10.04 2.64
C GLY A 258 18.95 9.85 3.72
N SER A 259 18.58 9.31 4.88
CA SER A 259 19.51 9.09 6.00
C SER A 259 20.28 7.78 5.90
N GLY A 260 19.85 6.85 5.03
CA GLY A 260 20.40 5.50 4.93
C GLY A 260 19.88 4.54 6.00
N TYR A 261 18.78 4.88 6.69
CA TYR A 261 18.10 4.04 7.69
C TYR A 261 16.70 3.58 7.23
N GLU A 262 16.38 3.68 5.94
CA GLU A 262 15.09 3.31 5.37
C GLU A 262 14.79 1.81 5.41
N ASP A 263 15.80 0.99 5.68
CA ASP A 263 15.73 -0.47 5.80
C ASP A 263 15.72 -0.96 7.26
N VAL A 264 15.74 -0.05 8.23
CA VAL A 264 15.75 -0.39 9.65
C VAL A 264 14.32 -0.62 10.13
N ALA A 265 14.09 -1.78 10.76
CA ALA A 265 12.91 -2.02 11.56
C ALA A 265 12.98 -1.26 12.88
N ILE A 266 11.98 -0.42 13.13
CA ILE A 266 11.74 0.17 14.44
C ILE A 266 10.54 -0.56 15.04
N GLY A 267 10.81 -1.42 16.01
CA GLY A 267 9.82 -1.94 16.94
C GLY A 267 10.10 -1.34 18.30
N ALA A 268 9.08 -0.80 18.98
CA ALA A 268 9.27 -0.16 20.27
C ALA A 268 8.08 -0.37 21.20
N LYS A 269 8.39 -0.58 22.48
CA LYS A 269 7.45 -0.28 23.56
C LYS A 269 7.52 1.21 23.81
N VAL A 270 6.36 1.84 23.95
CA VAL A 270 6.28 3.28 24.21
C VAL A 270 5.66 3.57 25.55
N VAL A 271 6.19 4.59 26.23
CA VAL A 271 5.67 5.08 27.51
C VAL A 271 5.53 6.59 27.42
N ALA A 272 4.29 7.07 27.53
CA ALA A 272 4.00 8.49 27.66
C ALA A 272 4.06 8.90 29.13
N ARG A 273 4.81 9.96 29.43
CA ARG A 273 4.92 10.52 30.79
C ARG A 273 4.60 12.00 30.82
N TRP A 274 3.96 12.43 31.91
CA TRP A 274 3.73 13.84 32.22
C TRP A 274 4.03 14.09 33.70
N ARG A 275 4.93 15.05 33.98
CA ARG A 275 5.38 15.38 35.35
C ARG A 275 5.92 14.19 36.16
N GLY A 276 6.44 13.17 35.48
CA GLY A 276 6.97 11.94 36.10
C GLY A 276 5.97 10.79 36.16
N ASP A 277 4.67 11.06 36.00
CA ASP A 277 3.62 10.04 36.01
C ASP A 277 3.46 9.39 34.65
N VAL A 278 3.15 8.09 34.63
CA VAL A 278 2.87 7.34 33.40
C VAL A 278 1.43 7.62 32.97
N LEU A 279 1.27 8.27 31.81
CA LEU A 279 -0.03 8.55 31.22
C LEU A 279 -0.55 7.35 30.42
N ALA A 280 0.30 6.69 29.65
CA ALA A 280 -0.08 5.56 28.82
C ALA A 280 1.15 4.72 28.46
N GLU A 281 0.92 3.44 28.24
CA GLU A 281 1.90 2.51 27.70
C GLU A 281 1.38 1.98 26.37
N GLY A 282 2.25 1.62 25.45
CA GLY A 282 1.82 1.13 24.15
C GLY A 282 2.93 0.45 23.37
N SER A 283 2.66 0.21 22.10
CA SER A 283 3.64 -0.32 21.16
C SER A 283 3.45 0.32 19.80
N VAL A 284 4.54 0.35 19.04
CA VAL A 284 4.58 0.86 17.67
C VAL A 284 5.62 0.08 16.88
N GLU A 285 5.32 -0.22 15.63
CA GLU A 285 6.19 -0.97 14.74
C GLU A 285 6.12 -0.36 13.33
N TRP A 286 7.26 -0.08 12.71
CA TRP A 286 7.37 0.32 11.30
C TRP A 286 8.77 0.09 10.73
N THR A 287 8.89 0.06 9.41
CA THR A 287 10.19 0.06 8.70
C THR A 287 10.39 1.37 7.96
N GLY A 288 11.57 1.97 8.10
CA GLY A 288 11.99 3.10 7.29
C GLY A 288 11.00 4.27 7.25
N LEU A 289 10.56 4.62 6.03
CA LEU A 289 9.71 5.79 5.77
C LEU A 289 8.21 5.54 5.91
N GLY A 290 7.79 4.33 6.29
CA GLY A 290 6.36 4.00 6.41
C GLY A 290 5.63 4.80 7.50
N GLY A 291 6.36 5.22 8.55
CA GLY A 291 5.74 5.74 9.77
C GLY A 291 5.00 4.64 10.55
N GLY A 292 4.66 4.92 11.80
CA GLY A 292 4.02 3.95 12.69
C GLY A 292 2.74 4.49 13.31
N GLU A 293 1.78 3.60 13.55
CA GLU A 293 0.64 3.85 14.43
C GLU A 293 1.00 3.41 15.85
N ILE A 294 0.76 4.30 16.81
CA ILE A 294 0.97 3.98 18.23
C ILE A 294 -0.32 3.41 18.81
N HIS A 295 -0.26 2.14 19.22
CA HIS A 295 -1.37 1.48 19.90
C HIS A 295 -1.22 1.64 21.41
N TRP A 296 -1.96 2.59 21.97
CA TRP A 296 -1.95 2.87 23.41
C TRP A 296 -2.83 1.92 24.21
N ARG A 297 -2.42 1.71 25.45
CA ARG A 297 -3.16 1.07 26.54
C ARG A 297 -3.16 2.04 27.71
N ALA A 298 -4.36 2.36 28.21
CA ALA A 298 -4.47 3.15 29.42
C ALA A 298 -3.85 2.39 30.60
N PRO A 299 -3.22 3.08 31.57
CA PRO A 299 -2.82 2.49 32.82
C PRO A 299 -4.02 1.82 33.49
N ARG A 300 -3.79 0.76 34.28
CA ARG A 300 -4.87 0.02 34.95
C ARG A 300 -5.67 0.86 35.97
N ASP A 301 -5.21 2.08 36.30
CA ASP A 301 -5.93 2.97 37.21
C ASP A 301 -7.15 3.61 36.51
N PRO A 302 -8.39 3.27 36.90
CA PRO A 302 -9.61 3.76 36.25
C PRO A 302 -9.89 5.26 36.47
N LYS A 303 -9.11 5.97 37.30
CA LYS A 303 -9.34 7.38 37.64
C LYS A 303 -8.41 8.38 36.95
N ALA A 304 -7.46 7.92 36.14
CA ALA A 304 -6.54 8.81 35.42
C ALA A 304 -7.23 9.45 34.20
N VAL A 305 -8.00 10.51 34.45
CA VAL A 305 -8.71 11.29 33.42
C VAL A 305 -7.73 11.83 32.37
N GLU A 306 -6.54 12.19 32.82
CA GLU A 306 -5.42 12.67 31.99
C GLU A 306 -4.93 11.61 31.00
N SER A 307 -4.92 10.33 31.39
CA SER A 307 -4.60 9.21 30.49
C SER A 307 -5.61 9.08 29.36
N LEU A 308 -6.91 9.20 29.68
CA LEU A 308 -7.98 9.13 28.68
C LEU A 308 -7.94 10.34 27.73
N TRP A 309 -7.68 11.53 28.24
CA TRP A 309 -7.51 12.74 27.45
C TRP A 309 -6.30 12.64 26.52
N PHE A 310 -5.17 12.18 27.04
CA PHE A 310 -3.97 11.95 26.24
C PHE A 310 -4.23 10.96 25.10
N ILE A 311 -4.83 9.80 25.38
CA ILE A 311 -5.14 8.80 24.33
C ILE A 311 -6.06 9.39 23.26
N ARG A 312 -6.97 10.31 23.64
CA ARG A 312 -7.86 11.04 22.73
C ARG A 312 -7.23 12.28 22.08
N GLY A 313 -5.92 12.46 22.18
CA GLY A 313 -5.17 13.52 21.51
C GLY A 313 -5.16 14.87 22.22
N MET A 314 -5.73 14.97 23.43
CA MET A 314 -5.59 16.16 24.27
C MET A 314 -4.28 16.06 25.04
N VAL A 315 -3.26 16.78 24.57
CA VAL A 315 -1.88 16.65 25.08
C VAL A 315 -1.54 17.80 26.04
N PRO A 316 -1.32 17.52 27.33
CA PRO A 316 -0.80 18.52 28.26
C PRO A 316 0.60 19.02 27.84
N PRO A 317 0.93 20.31 28.08
CA PRO A 317 2.29 20.80 27.92
C PRO A 317 3.29 20.01 28.78
N GLY A 318 4.41 19.64 28.17
CA GLY A 318 5.50 18.92 28.84
C GLY A 318 5.35 17.39 28.87
N VAL A 319 4.46 16.81 28.05
CA VAL A 319 4.44 15.36 27.83
C VAL A 319 5.69 14.91 27.08
N THR A 320 6.23 13.78 27.50
CA THR A 320 7.32 13.08 26.81
C THR A 320 6.89 11.68 26.45
N ILE A 321 7.37 11.15 25.33
CA ILE A 321 7.18 9.75 24.93
C ILE A 321 8.55 9.11 24.83
N THR A 322 8.77 8.06 25.63
CA THR A 322 9.97 7.23 25.58
C THR A 322 9.68 6.01 24.72
N PHE A 323 10.54 5.76 23.73
CA PHE A 323 10.55 4.56 22.90
C PHE A 323 11.69 3.69 23.41
N THR A 324 11.38 2.48 23.86
CA THR A 324 12.38 1.46 24.22
C THR A 324 12.29 0.35 23.18
N SER A 325 13.40 0.05 22.51
CA SER A 325 13.41 -0.91 21.40
C SER A 325 12.88 -2.28 21.80
N ASP A 326 12.07 -2.86 20.93
CA ASP A 326 11.66 -4.26 20.91
C ASP A 326 12.21 -4.91 19.63
N PRO A 327 13.50 -5.30 19.60
CA PRO A 327 14.14 -5.79 18.39
C PRO A 327 13.55 -7.12 17.89
N ASP A 328 12.87 -7.86 18.77
CA ASP A 328 12.24 -9.14 18.41
C ASP A 328 10.98 -8.92 17.55
N ALA A 329 10.47 -7.69 17.47
CA ALA A 329 9.46 -7.30 16.49
C ALA A 329 10.01 -7.15 15.05
N GLY A 330 11.32 -6.97 14.90
CA GLY A 330 11.98 -6.69 13.61
C GLY A 330 11.73 -7.75 12.53
N PRO A 331 11.85 -9.06 12.81
CA PRO A 331 11.57 -10.12 11.84
C PRO A 331 10.15 -10.12 11.26
N TYR A 332 9.19 -9.42 11.86
CA TYR A 332 7.82 -9.33 11.33
C TYR A 332 7.61 -8.19 10.36
N GLN A 333 8.67 -7.41 10.11
CA GLN A 333 8.67 -6.33 9.16
C GLN A 333 9.35 -6.79 7.87
N LEU A 334 8.56 -6.95 6.81
CA LEU A 334 8.98 -7.62 5.57
C LEU A 334 10.20 -6.97 4.89
N ASN A 335 10.30 -5.63 4.94
CA ASN A 335 11.34 -4.89 4.26
C ASN A 335 12.59 -4.64 5.12
N ALA A 336 12.60 -5.10 6.38
CA ALA A 336 13.67 -4.79 7.31
C ALA A 336 14.91 -5.66 7.10
N THR A 337 16.08 -5.05 7.00
CA THR A 337 17.37 -5.76 6.93
C THR A 337 18.05 -5.82 8.29
N ARG A 338 17.67 -4.93 9.21
CA ARG A 338 18.23 -4.78 10.56
C ARG A 338 17.19 -4.21 11.51
N ALA A 339 17.31 -4.46 12.80
CA ALA A 339 16.36 -4.04 13.83
C ALA A 339 17.02 -3.08 14.81
N TRP A 340 16.40 -1.91 15.01
CA TRP A 340 16.91 -0.91 15.94
C TRP A 340 16.97 -1.45 17.38
N VAL A 341 18.07 -1.16 18.05
CA VAL A 341 18.27 -1.38 19.48
C VAL A 341 18.70 -0.06 20.10
N GLY A 342 17.90 0.43 21.03
CA GLY A 342 18.13 1.72 21.67
C GLY A 342 16.96 2.18 22.51
N GLU A 343 17.11 3.36 23.09
CA GLU A 343 16.06 4.06 23.80
C GLU A 343 16.16 5.54 23.49
N VAL A 344 15.03 6.15 23.12
CA VAL A 344 14.95 7.59 22.84
C VAL A 344 13.75 8.18 23.54
N THR A 345 13.88 9.40 24.04
CA THR A 345 12.77 10.15 24.63
C THR A 345 12.52 11.41 23.82
N ILE A 346 11.27 11.57 23.41
CA ILE A 346 10.83 12.63 22.49
C ILE A 346 9.87 13.53 23.26
N PRO A 347 10.12 14.85 23.32
CA PRO A 347 9.12 15.79 23.80
C PRO A 347 7.98 15.89 22.79
N VAL A 348 6.73 15.75 23.24
CA VAL A 348 5.58 15.92 22.36
C VAL A 348 5.35 17.42 22.17
N ALA A 349 5.51 17.90 20.93
CA ALA A 349 5.21 19.27 20.61
C ALA A 349 3.71 19.52 20.77
N THR A 350 3.33 20.38 21.71
CA THR A 350 1.98 20.94 21.75
C THR A 350 1.90 22.01 20.66
N SER A 351 1.65 21.62 19.41
CA SER A 351 1.31 22.62 18.41
C SER A 351 -0.04 23.23 18.78
N SER A 352 -0.22 24.52 18.54
CA SER A 352 -1.53 25.20 18.67
C SER A 352 -2.64 24.56 17.82
N ASP A 353 -2.28 23.67 16.89
CA ASP A 353 -3.19 22.91 16.03
C ASP A 353 -3.67 21.59 16.64
N THR A 354 -3.11 21.16 17.78
CA THR A 354 -3.58 19.95 18.49
C THR A 354 -4.84 20.20 19.34
N TYR A 355 -5.33 21.45 19.39
CA TYR A 355 -6.69 21.76 19.83
C TYR A 355 -7.64 21.69 18.63
N ILE A 356 -8.04 20.49 18.22
CA ILE A 356 -9.23 20.34 17.36
C ILE A 356 -10.46 20.52 18.25
N ARG A 357 -11.33 21.44 17.85
CA ARG A 357 -12.60 21.85 18.47
C ARG A 357 -13.53 20.69 18.79
#